data_AF-A0A8T6N8T1-F1
#
_entry.id   AF-A0A8T6N8T1-F1
#
_cell.length_a   1.000
_cell.length_b   1.000
_cell.length_c   1.000
_cell.angle_alpha   90.00
_cell.angle_beta   90.00
_cell.angle_gamma   90.00
#
_symmetry.space_group_name_H-M   'P 1'
#
loop_
_entity.id
_entity.type
_entity.pdbx_description
1 polymer ?
#
loop_
_entity_poly.entity_id
_entity_poly.type
_entity_poly.pdbx_seq_one_letter_code
_entity_poly.pdbx_strand_id
1 'polypeptide(L)'
;MSSYKKSYSNEQSINFIIPIMIILFLGIVYIMTLRQGNGAISFILIGIASAFMIYWGFVLKKMTRTEKPKYVARETESKNWVYDVIKGENEIVFVAEVPGPDDKITVRLIEGVLYIRGAGNFSKEVPIEGSSGMQISDFKYRNGVLTLRIGKATEI
;
A
#
# COMPACT_ATOMS: atom_id res chain seq x y z
N MET A 1 9.34 -16.84 19.44
CA MET A 1 8.79 -16.57 18.10
C MET A 1 9.18 -15.18 17.65
N SER A 2 9.96 -15.06 16.56
CA SER A 2 9.79 -14.09 15.47
C SER A 2 11.05 -14.09 14.60
N SER A 3 10.90 -14.54 13.34
CA SER A 3 11.96 -14.60 12.35
C SER A 3 12.04 -13.26 11.63
N TYR A 4 13.16 -12.54 11.80
CA TYR A 4 13.48 -11.35 11.01
C TYR A 4 14.32 -11.77 9.80
N LYS A 5 13.72 -11.80 8.60
CA LYS A 5 14.48 -11.85 7.34
C LYS A 5 15.07 -10.47 7.06
N LYS A 6 16.37 -10.30 7.33
CA LYS A 6 17.14 -9.13 6.87
C LYS A 6 17.35 -9.21 5.36
N SER A 7 16.69 -8.31 4.62
CA SER A 7 17.00 -8.00 3.23
C SER A 7 18.21 -7.07 3.15
N TYR A 8 19.37 -7.55 3.61
CA TYR A 8 20.66 -6.86 3.54
C TYR A 8 21.67 -7.80 2.88
N SER A 9 21.83 -7.74 1.56
CA SER A 9 23.05 -8.25 0.91
C SER A 9 23.17 -7.87 -0.57
N ASN A 10 22.08 -7.50 -1.24
CA ASN A 10 22.09 -7.38 -2.71
C ASN A 10 22.66 -6.03 -3.21
N GLU A 11 22.31 -4.90 -2.60
CA GLU A 11 22.77 -3.59 -3.11
C GLU A 11 24.26 -3.33 -2.85
N GLN A 12 24.77 -3.79 -1.70
CA GLN A 12 26.18 -3.65 -1.34
C GLN A 12 27.09 -4.57 -2.17
N SER A 13 26.61 -5.75 -2.56
CA SER A 13 27.36 -6.64 -3.45
C SER A 13 27.33 -6.14 -4.90
N ILE A 14 26.21 -5.60 -5.39
CA ILE A 14 26.10 -5.02 -6.74
C ILE A 14 27.08 -3.86 -6.95
N ASN A 15 27.22 -2.96 -5.96
CA ASN A 15 28.15 -1.83 -6.05
C ASN A 15 29.63 -2.25 -6.10
N PHE A 16 29.97 -3.44 -5.63
CA PHE A 16 31.32 -3.99 -5.69
C PHE A 16 31.55 -4.84 -6.95
N ILE A 17 30.54 -5.60 -7.39
CA ILE A 17 30.61 -6.46 -8.58
C ILE A 17 30.67 -5.66 -9.88
N ILE A 18 29.95 -4.54 -9.98
CA ILE A 18 29.93 -3.71 -11.20
C ILE A 18 31.33 -3.20 -11.60
N PRO A 19 32.10 -2.52 -10.73
CA PRO A 19 33.42 -2.01 -11.12
C PRO A 19 34.40 -3.15 -11.44
N ILE A 20 34.31 -4.30 -10.75
CA ILE A 20 35.14 -5.47 -11.04
C ILE A 20 34.83 -6.02 -12.44
N MET A 21 33.55 -6.16 -12.80
CA MET A 21 33.14 -6.61 -14.13
C MET A 21 33.61 -5.67 -15.24
N ILE A 22 33.61 -4.36 -14.99
CA ILE A 22 34.10 -3.35 -15.95
C ILE A 22 35.61 -3.50 -16.18
N ILE A 23 36.40 -3.65 -15.12
CA ILE A 23 37.86 -3.81 -15.22
C ILE A 23 38.22 -5.12 -15.93
N LEU A 24 37.52 -6.20 -15.60
CA LEU A 24 37.73 -7.53 -16.21
C LEU A 24 37.37 -7.51 -17.69
N PHE A 25 36.27 -6.84 -18.06
CA PHE A 25 35.87 -6.65 -19.45
C PHE A 25 36.91 -5.83 -20.24
N LEU A 26 37.39 -4.72 -19.69
CA LEU A 26 38.44 -3.90 -20.32
C LEU A 26 39.75 -4.68 -20.51
N GLY A 27 40.13 -5.51 -19.52
CA GLY A 27 41.30 -6.39 -19.62
C GLY A 27 41.18 -7.43 -20.75
N ILE A 28 40.01 -8.03 -20.92
CA ILE A 28 39.74 -8.99 -22.00
C ILE A 28 39.78 -8.29 -23.37
N VAL A 29 39.16 -7.12 -23.49
CA VAL A 29 39.18 -6.31 -24.73
C VAL A 29 40.61 -5.92 -25.09
N TYR A 30 41.43 -5.53 -24.11
CA TYR A 30 42.83 -5.17 -24.33
C TYR A 30 43.64 -6.36 -24.87
N ILE A 31 43.55 -7.54 -24.25
CA ILE A 31 44.28 -8.74 -24.68
C ILE A 31 43.81 -9.20 -26.07
N MET A 32 42.52 -9.10 -26.38
CA MET A 32 41.98 -9.41 -27.71
C MET A 32 42.41 -8.42 -28.78
N THR A 33 42.61 -7.15 -28.42
CA THR A 33 43.09 -6.10 -29.34
C THR A 33 44.54 -6.34 -29.77
N LEU A 34 45.36 -6.94 -28.91
CA LEU A 34 46.72 -7.36 -29.29
C LEU A 34 46.74 -8.51 -30.31
N ARG A 35 45.64 -9.26 -30.48
CA ARG A 35 45.55 -10.43 -31.37
C ARG A 35 44.86 -10.04 -32.69
N GLN A 36 45.66 -9.48 -33.59
CA GLN A 36 45.27 -8.92 -34.89
C GLN A 36 44.54 -9.95 -35.82
N GLY A 37 43.48 -9.50 -36.51
CA GLY A 37 42.85 -10.22 -37.63
C GLY A 37 41.35 -10.52 -37.47
N ASN A 38 40.49 -9.50 -37.45
CA ASN A 38 39.04 -9.54 -37.73
C ASN A 38 38.11 -10.43 -36.85
N GLY A 39 38.60 -11.29 -35.96
CA GLY A 39 37.76 -12.07 -35.03
C GLY A 39 37.38 -11.33 -33.75
N ALA A 40 38.21 -10.38 -33.30
CA ALA A 40 38.02 -9.68 -32.04
C ALA A 40 36.74 -8.81 -32.01
N ILE A 41 36.36 -8.24 -33.16
CA ILE A 41 35.17 -7.38 -33.29
C ILE A 41 33.89 -8.15 -32.98
N SER A 42 33.77 -9.39 -33.46
CA SER A 42 32.61 -10.24 -33.17
C SER A 42 32.49 -10.57 -31.69
N PHE A 43 33.62 -10.84 -31.02
CA PHE A 43 33.64 -11.09 -29.57
C PHE A 43 33.31 -9.84 -28.76
N ILE A 44 33.78 -8.67 -29.19
CA ILE A 44 33.44 -7.38 -28.56
C ILE A 44 31.95 -7.07 -28.74
N LEU A 45 31.38 -7.33 -29.92
CA LEU A 45 29.95 -7.16 -30.17
C LEU A 45 29.11 -8.08 -29.27
N ILE A 46 29.51 -9.34 -29.12
CA ILE A 46 28.82 -10.30 -28.23
C ILE A 46 28.93 -9.86 -26.76
N GLY A 47 30.09 -9.37 -26.36
CA GLY A 47 30.32 -8.79 -25.02
C GLY A 47 29.42 -7.58 -24.74
N ILE A 48 29.31 -6.64 -25.68
CA ILE A 48 28.44 -5.47 -25.55
C ILE A 48 26.97 -5.90 -25.57
N ALA A 49 26.58 -6.80 -26.47
CA ALA A 49 25.21 -7.30 -26.59
C ALA A 49 24.76 -8.03 -25.30
N SER A 50 25.63 -8.84 -24.72
CA SER A 50 25.33 -9.55 -23.46
C SER A 50 25.21 -8.59 -22.28
N ALA A 51 26.09 -7.59 -22.14
CA ALA A 51 25.95 -6.55 -21.13
C ALA A 51 24.65 -5.75 -21.30
N PHE A 52 24.27 -5.45 -22.54
CA PHE A 52 23.03 -4.77 -22.86
C PHE A 52 21.80 -5.60 -22.48
N MET A 53 21.81 -6.91 -22.77
CA MET A 53 20.74 -7.84 -22.37
C MET A 53 20.60 -7.94 -20.84
N ILE A 54 21.72 -7.94 -20.11
CA ILE A 54 21.70 -7.94 -18.65
C ILE A 54 21.09 -6.62 -18.14
N TYR A 55 21.51 -5.48 -18.67
CA TYR A 55 20.97 -4.17 -18.30
C TYR A 55 19.46 -4.11 -18.54
N TRP A 56 18.98 -4.51 -19.72
CA TRP A 56 17.56 -4.58 -20.02
C TRP A 56 16.82 -5.58 -19.14
N GLY A 57 17.43 -6.71 -18.78
CA GLY A 57 16.88 -7.66 -17.81
C GLY A 57 16.65 -7.03 -16.43
N PHE A 58 17.59 -6.21 -15.95
CA PHE A 58 17.42 -5.45 -14.70
C PHE A 58 16.36 -4.35 -14.81
N VAL A 59 16.33 -3.63 -15.93
CA VAL A 59 15.35 -2.57 -16.19
C VAL A 59 13.93 -3.14 -16.31
N LEU A 60 13.74 -4.24 -17.04
CA LEU A 60 12.48 -4.98 -17.12
C LEU A 60 12.10 -5.58 -15.77
N LYS A 61 13.06 -6.12 -15.02
CA LYS A 61 12.81 -6.57 -13.64
C LYS A 61 12.35 -5.41 -12.75
N LYS A 62 12.89 -4.20 -12.92
CA LYS A 62 12.46 -3.00 -12.18
C LYS A 62 11.05 -2.55 -12.59
N MET A 63 10.73 -2.63 -13.88
CA MET A 63 9.39 -2.32 -14.39
C MET A 63 8.35 -3.37 -13.99
N THR A 64 8.70 -4.65 -13.94
CA THR A 64 7.83 -5.74 -13.44
C THR A 64 7.80 -5.83 -11.91
N ARG A 65 8.74 -5.14 -11.24
CA ARG A 65 8.66 -4.71 -9.83
C ARG A 65 7.96 -3.37 -9.68
N THR A 66 7.14 -2.93 -10.63
CA THR A 66 5.91 -2.27 -10.20
C THR A 66 5.22 -3.29 -9.34
N GLU A 67 5.18 -2.96 -8.05
CA GLU A 67 4.45 -3.67 -7.03
C GLU A 67 3.24 -4.29 -7.71
N LYS A 68 3.09 -5.63 -7.64
CA LYS A 68 1.73 -6.19 -7.74
C LYS A 68 0.92 -5.21 -6.92
N PRO A 69 -0.11 -4.54 -7.45
CA PRO A 69 -0.93 -3.74 -6.56
C PRO A 69 -1.27 -4.74 -5.47
N LYS A 70 -0.71 -4.54 -4.27
CA LYS A 70 -1.38 -5.01 -3.08
C LYS A 70 -2.78 -4.54 -3.38
N TYR A 71 -3.71 -5.46 -3.41
CA TYR A 71 -5.10 -5.13 -3.55
C TYR A 71 -5.41 -4.24 -2.34
N VAL A 72 -5.04 -2.96 -2.41
CA VAL A 72 -5.64 -1.87 -1.69
C VAL A 72 -6.99 -1.91 -2.34
N ALA A 73 -7.92 -2.54 -1.64
CA ALA A 73 -9.32 -2.55 -1.98
C ALA A 73 -9.61 -1.16 -2.54
N ARG A 74 -9.88 -1.16 -3.83
CA ARG A 74 -10.07 0.01 -4.66
C ARG A 74 -10.76 1.10 -3.83
N GLU A 75 -9.98 2.08 -3.36
CA GLU A 75 -10.46 3.31 -2.71
C GLU A 75 -11.19 4.21 -3.73
N THR A 76 -11.87 3.62 -4.71
CA THR A 76 -12.79 4.31 -5.61
C THR A 76 -14.18 4.41 -4.96
N GLU A 77 -14.47 3.70 -3.86
CA GLU A 77 -15.69 3.92 -3.06
C GLU A 77 -15.50 4.91 -1.89
N SER A 78 -14.29 5.39 -1.61
CA SER A 78 -14.07 6.36 -0.52
C SER A 78 -14.29 7.82 -0.93
N LYS A 79 -14.40 8.14 -2.23
CA LYS A 79 -14.50 9.54 -2.66
C LYS A 79 -15.92 10.13 -2.63
N ASN A 80 -16.97 9.32 -2.48
CA ASN A 80 -18.38 9.77 -2.54
C ASN A 80 -19.27 9.19 -1.42
N TRP A 81 -18.69 8.71 -0.32
CA TRP A 81 -19.51 8.31 0.82
C TRP A 81 -19.81 9.54 1.67
N VAL A 82 -21.08 9.94 1.72
CA VAL A 82 -21.53 11.14 2.42
C VAL A 82 -22.01 10.76 3.82
N TYR A 83 -21.66 11.59 4.79
CA TYR A 83 -22.16 11.51 6.15
C TYR A 83 -22.37 12.93 6.69
N ASP A 84 -23.31 13.06 7.61
CA ASP A 84 -23.58 14.28 8.34
C ASP A 84 -23.28 14.07 9.83
N VAL A 85 -22.63 15.05 10.44
CA VAL A 85 -22.37 15.09 11.88
C VAL A 85 -22.96 16.37 12.45
N ILE A 86 -23.97 16.21 13.31
CA ILE A 86 -24.64 17.30 13.98
C ILE A 86 -24.14 17.34 15.42
N LYS A 87 -23.42 18.40 15.77
CA LYS A 87 -22.86 18.60 17.11
C LYS A 87 -23.81 19.46 17.94
N GLY A 88 -24.34 18.90 19.04
CA GLY A 88 -25.00 19.63 20.12
C GLY A 88 -24.08 19.79 21.33
N GLU A 89 -24.57 20.42 22.39
CA GLU A 89 -23.78 20.68 23.61
C GLU A 89 -23.45 19.41 24.41
N ASN A 90 -24.38 18.45 24.46
CA ASN A 90 -24.25 17.20 25.23
C ASN A 90 -24.48 15.94 24.39
N GLU A 91 -24.86 16.08 23.12
CA GLU A 91 -25.13 14.98 22.21
C GLU A 91 -24.57 15.28 20.82
N ILE A 92 -24.13 14.23 20.14
CA ILE A 92 -23.69 14.27 18.74
C ILE A 92 -24.54 13.27 17.97
N VAL A 93 -25.13 13.72 16.87
CA VAL A 93 -25.92 12.87 15.98
C VAL A 93 -25.12 12.63 14.70
N PHE A 94 -24.90 11.36 14.38
CA PHE A 94 -24.22 10.93 13.17
C PHE A 94 -25.20 10.25 12.22
N VAL A 95 -25.21 10.65 10.95
CA VAL A 95 -26.09 10.09 9.92
C VAL A 95 -25.28 9.74 8.68
N ALA A 96 -25.42 8.51 8.17
CA ALA A 96 -24.77 8.11 6.93
C ALA A 96 -25.52 6.98 6.21
N GLU A 97 -25.35 6.89 4.89
CA GLU A 97 -25.82 5.74 4.12
C GLU A 97 -24.85 4.57 4.28
N VAL A 98 -25.33 3.41 4.71
CA VAL A 98 -24.50 2.23 4.91
C VAL A 98 -25.12 1.06 4.14
N PRO A 99 -24.39 0.41 3.22
CA PRO A 99 -24.93 -0.71 2.45
C PRO A 99 -25.05 -1.96 3.32
N GLY A 100 -26.16 -2.67 3.15
CA GLY A 100 -26.39 -3.98 3.76
C GLY A 100 -27.75 -4.11 4.43
N PRO A 101 -28.14 -5.32 4.83
CA PRO A 101 -29.26 -5.53 5.73
C PRO A 101 -28.89 -5.11 7.16
N ASP A 102 -29.91 -4.87 7.98
CA ASP A 102 -29.80 -4.40 9.37
C ASP A 102 -28.96 -5.33 10.26
N ASP A 103 -29.11 -6.64 10.09
CA ASP A 103 -28.39 -7.68 10.83
C ASP A 103 -26.87 -7.69 10.57
N LYS A 104 -26.39 -7.01 9.53
CA LYS A 104 -24.98 -6.97 9.13
C LYS A 104 -24.29 -5.64 9.41
N ILE A 105 -24.98 -4.68 10.02
CA ILE A 105 -24.40 -3.39 10.37
C ILE A 105 -23.83 -3.45 11.78
N THR A 106 -22.53 -3.19 11.92
CA THR A 106 -21.86 -3.11 13.22
C THR A 106 -21.17 -1.78 13.38
N VAL A 107 -21.31 -1.18 14.57
CA VAL A 107 -20.78 0.14 14.88
C VAL A 107 -20.08 0.11 16.22
N ARG A 108 -18.93 0.77 16.33
CA ARG A 108 -18.18 0.95 17.58
C ARG A 108 -17.63 2.35 17.68
N LEU A 109 -17.69 2.94 18.87
CA LEU A 109 -17.02 4.19 19.19
C LEU A 109 -15.86 3.88 20.13
N ILE A 110 -14.64 4.17 19.71
CA ILE A 110 -13.42 3.92 20.49
C ILE A 110 -12.56 5.17 20.41
N GLU A 111 -12.23 5.77 21.56
CA GLU A 111 -11.32 6.93 21.65
C GLU A 111 -11.70 8.09 20.70
N GLY A 112 -13.00 8.33 20.51
CA GLY A 112 -13.49 9.39 19.62
C GLY A 112 -13.51 9.04 18.14
N VAL A 113 -13.20 7.79 17.77
CA VAL A 113 -13.29 7.30 16.38
C VAL A 113 -14.46 6.33 16.25
N LEU A 114 -15.33 6.61 15.27
CA LEU A 114 -16.48 5.80 14.93
C LEU A 114 -16.12 4.80 13.83
N TYR A 115 -16.15 3.52 14.17
CA TYR A 115 -15.91 2.40 13.26
C TYR A 115 -17.25 1.84 12.80
N ILE A 116 -17.52 1.89 11.50
CA ILE A 116 -18.75 1.39 10.89
C ILE A 116 -18.37 0.27 9.94
N ARG A 117 -19.01 -0.90 10.08
CA ARG A 117 -18.88 -2.02 9.15
C ARG A 117 -20.26 -2.45 8.68
N GLY A 118 -20.40 -2.62 7.37
CA GLY A 118 -21.63 -3.07 6.70
C GLY A 118 -21.36 -4.25 5.76
N ALA A 119 -22.30 -4.51 4.85
CA ALA A 119 -22.16 -5.58 3.87
C ALA A 119 -21.16 -5.22 2.75
N GLY A 120 -20.72 -6.23 1.98
CA GLY A 120 -19.93 -5.99 0.78
C GLY A 120 -18.51 -5.45 1.02
N ASN A 121 -17.90 -5.75 2.18
CA ASN A 121 -16.63 -5.18 2.63
C ASN A 121 -16.67 -3.66 2.92
N PHE A 122 -17.86 -3.11 3.12
CA PHE A 122 -18.00 -1.73 3.56
C PHE A 122 -17.44 -1.56 4.98
N SER A 123 -16.39 -0.75 5.12
CA SER A 123 -15.78 -0.39 6.39
C SER A 123 -15.34 1.06 6.33
N LYS A 124 -15.77 1.87 7.30
CA LYS A 124 -15.43 3.29 7.42
C LYS A 124 -15.04 3.64 8.84
N GLU A 125 -14.07 4.54 8.94
CA GLU A 125 -13.59 5.10 10.20
C GLU A 125 -13.80 6.60 10.12
N VAL A 126 -14.55 7.15 11.07
CA VAL A 126 -14.87 8.57 11.11
C VAL A 126 -14.46 9.14 12.46
N PRO A 127 -13.48 10.06 12.52
CA PRO A 127 -13.17 10.76 13.75
C PRO A 127 -14.33 11.71 14.11
N ILE A 128 -14.86 11.57 15.33
CA ILE A 128 -15.91 12.41 15.87
C ILE A 128 -15.29 13.34 16.91
N GLU A 129 -15.06 14.59 16.51
CA GLU A 129 -14.52 15.60 17.40
C GLU A 129 -15.46 15.86 18.60
N GLY A 130 -14.90 15.88 19.81
CA GLY A 130 -15.67 16.15 21.03
C GLY A 130 -16.38 14.93 21.62
N SER A 131 -16.28 13.74 21.02
CA SER A 131 -16.89 12.52 21.56
C SER A 131 -15.95 11.68 22.44
N SER A 132 -14.82 12.25 22.88
CA SER A 132 -13.90 11.55 23.80
C SER A 132 -14.61 11.32 25.14
N GLY A 133 -14.73 10.06 25.57
CA GLY A 133 -15.47 9.68 26.77
C GLY A 133 -17.01 9.63 26.60
N MET A 134 -17.51 9.78 25.37
CA MET A 134 -18.92 9.54 25.05
C MET A 134 -19.13 8.10 24.57
N GLN A 135 -20.37 7.62 24.66
CA GLN A 135 -20.80 6.31 24.19
C GLN A 135 -21.99 6.43 23.23
N ILE A 136 -22.23 5.38 22.44
CA ILE A 136 -23.40 5.30 21.58
C ILE A 136 -24.63 5.09 22.49
N SER A 137 -25.54 6.06 22.50
CA SER A 137 -26.75 6.05 23.32
C SER A 137 -27.97 5.52 22.56
N ASP A 138 -28.00 5.70 21.24
CA ASP A 138 -29.06 5.17 20.37
C ASP A 138 -28.48 4.73 19.03
N PHE A 139 -28.99 3.61 18.50
CA PHE A 139 -28.60 3.04 17.22
C PHE A 139 -29.87 2.73 16.42
N LYS A 140 -30.00 3.32 15.23
CA LYS A 140 -31.11 3.06 14.31
C LYS A 140 -30.59 2.87 12.90
N TYR A 141 -31.09 1.84 12.24
CA TYR A 141 -30.83 1.58 10.83
C TYR A 141 -32.15 1.32 10.11
N ARG A 142 -32.49 2.14 9.12
CA ARG A 142 -33.72 1.99 8.33
C ARG A 142 -33.45 2.40 6.88
N ASN A 143 -33.90 1.57 5.94
CA ASN A 143 -33.84 1.86 4.50
C ASN A 143 -32.45 2.29 4.00
N GLY A 144 -31.37 1.66 4.47
CA GLY A 144 -30.02 2.03 4.05
C GLY A 144 -29.36 3.13 4.88
N VAL A 145 -30.11 3.82 5.75
CA VAL A 145 -29.60 4.96 6.52
C VAL A 145 -29.32 4.55 7.96
N LEU A 146 -28.08 4.77 8.38
CA LEU A 146 -27.61 4.64 9.75
C LEU A 146 -27.75 5.98 10.47
N THR A 147 -28.40 5.98 11.63
CA THR A 147 -28.49 7.11 12.54
C THR A 147 -27.99 6.68 13.92
N LEU A 148 -27.02 7.42 14.44
CA LEU A 148 -26.45 7.19 15.76
C LEU A 148 -26.62 8.43 16.62
N ARG A 149 -26.96 8.22 17.88
CA ARG A 149 -26.80 9.25 18.91
C ARG A 149 -25.63 8.87 19.80
N ILE A 150 -24.75 9.84 20.02
CA ILE A 150 -23.56 9.71 20.84
C ILE A 150 -23.72 10.72 21.96
N GLY A 151 -23.65 10.27 23.20
CA GLY A 151 -23.80 11.11 24.38
C GLY A 151 -22.89 10.66 25.50
N LYS A 152 -22.78 11.48 26.56
CA LYS A 152 -22.03 11.07 27.76
C LYS A 152 -22.60 9.76 28.30
N ALA A 153 -21.71 8.88 28.75
CA ALA A 153 -22.12 7.70 29.51
C ALA A 153 -22.92 8.19 30.72
N THR A 154 -24.23 7.98 30.70
CA THR A 154 -25.04 8.14 31.91
C THR A 154 -24.66 6.97 32.79
N GLU A 155 -23.95 7.24 33.89
CA GLU A 155 -23.81 6.28 34.98
C GLU A 155 -25.23 5.86 35.39
N ILE A 156 -25.56 4.59 35.17
CA ILE A 156 -26.77 3.97 35.74
C ILE A 156 -26.43 3.51 37.14
#